data_AF-A0A4S2RTC7-F1
#
_entry.id   AF-A0A4S2RTC7-F1
#
_cell.length_a   1.000
_cell.length_b   1.000
_cell.length_c   1.000
_cell.angle_alpha   90.00
_cell.angle_beta   90.00
_cell.angle_gamma   90.00
#
_symmetry.space_group_name_H-M   'P 1'
#
loop_
_entity.id
_entity.type
_entity.pdbx_description
1 polymer ?
#
loop_
_entity_poly.entity_id
_entity_poly.type
_entity_poly.pdbx_seq_one_letter_code
_entity_poly.pdbx_strand_id
1 'polypeptide(L)'
;MDCRLLPRARANFGSGLDCVADIEGASVENEIHVLDPARFSRDDIGDSIAGRLAAPYNQTIVAAGNWYIRVRYPDHAPGVAEALDAVVLGGRSGS
;
A
#
# COMPACT_ATOMS: atom_id res chain seq x y z
N MET A 1 -12.68 -6.69 -7.85
CA MET A 1 -13.14 -5.40 -7.29
C MET A 1 -12.65 -4.30 -8.23
N ASP A 2 -13.51 -3.36 -8.61
CA ASP A 2 -13.12 -2.26 -9.48
C ASP A 2 -12.44 -1.16 -8.67
N CYS A 3 -11.13 -1.01 -8.89
CA CYS A 3 -10.33 0.02 -8.26
C CYS A 3 -10.51 1.34 -9.02
N ARG A 4 -11.28 2.30 -8.47
CA ARG A 4 -11.44 3.61 -9.12
C ARG A 4 -10.23 4.48 -8.81
N LEU A 5 -9.44 4.75 -9.84
CA LEU A 5 -8.27 5.62 -9.76
C LEU A 5 -8.67 7.05 -9.37
N LEU A 6 -8.00 7.60 -8.36
CA LEU A 6 -8.08 8.99 -8.01
C LEU A 6 -7.00 9.77 -8.76
N PRO A 7 -7.34 10.90 -9.42
CA PRO A 7 -6.35 11.74 -10.05
C PRO A 7 -5.55 12.51 -8.98
N ARG A 8 -4.29 12.13 -8.76
CA ARG A 8 -3.31 12.98 -8.07
C ARG A 8 -2.18 13.44 -8.99
N ALA A 9 -1.66 14.63 -8.68
CA ALA A 9 -0.48 15.21 -9.33
C ALA A 9 0.74 14.32 -9.07
N ARG A 10 1.53 14.08 -10.13
CA ARG A 10 2.77 13.28 -10.14
C ARG A 10 3.60 13.48 -8.86
N ALA A 11 3.78 12.42 -8.08
CA ALA A 11 4.71 12.43 -6.95
C ALA A 11 6.15 12.19 -7.44
N ASN A 12 7.13 12.85 -6.82
CA ASN A 12 8.53 12.89 -7.26
C ASN A 12 9.32 11.57 -7.11
N PHE A 13 8.72 10.52 -6.55
CA PHE A 13 9.42 9.27 -6.16
C PHE A 13 8.85 7.99 -6.82
N GLY A 14 7.92 8.13 -7.75
CA GLY A 14 7.29 7.01 -8.47
C GLY A 14 5.89 7.38 -8.95
N SER A 15 5.32 6.60 -9.87
CA SER A 15 3.90 6.72 -10.23
C SER A 15 3.06 6.18 -9.08
N GLY A 16 2.88 6.99 -8.04
CA GLY A 16 1.86 6.74 -7.03
C GLY A 16 0.49 6.87 -7.67
N LEU A 17 -0.33 5.83 -7.54
CA LEU A 17 -1.74 5.84 -7.94
C LEU A 17 -2.57 5.73 -6.66
N ASP A 18 -3.41 6.72 -6.39
CA ASP A 18 -4.39 6.58 -5.33
C ASP A 18 -5.60 5.84 -5.90
N CYS A 19 -6.17 4.93 -5.13
CA CYS A 19 -7.39 4.24 -5.51
C CYS A 19 -8.37 4.20 -4.34
N VAL A 20 -9.65 4.36 -4.66
CA VAL A 20 -10.75 4.11 -3.74
C VAL A 20 -11.52 2.89 -4.21
N ALA A 21 -11.72 1.96 -3.29
CA ALA A 21 -12.63 0.83 -3.45
C ALA A 21 -13.64 0.85 -2.29
N ASP A 22 -14.88 0.52 -2.59
CA ASP A 22 -15.90 0.29 -1.57
C ASP A 22 -15.82 -1.17 -1.14
N ILE A 23 -15.50 -1.39 0.14
CA ILE A 23 -15.44 -2.71 0.76
C ILE A 23 -16.54 -2.74 1.83
N GLU A 24 -17.53 -3.61 1.66
CA GLU A 24 -18.61 -3.82 2.64
C GLU A 24 -19.37 -2.53 3.07
N GLY A 25 -19.49 -1.56 2.16
CA GLY A 25 -20.16 -0.28 2.42
C GLY A 25 -19.28 0.80 3.06
N ALA A 26 -17.99 0.52 3.28
CA ALA A 26 -16.99 1.49 3.71
C ALA A 26 -16.11 1.94 2.52
N SER A 27 -15.97 3.25 2.33
CA SER A 27 -15.02 3.80 1.36
C SER A 27 -13.61 3.76 1.94
N VAL A 28 -12.72 2.98 1.32
CA VAL A 28 -11.32 2.83 1.75
C VAL A 28 -10.42 3.65 0.83
N GLU A 29 -9.70 4.62 1.38
CA GLU A 29 -8.64 5.36 0.66
C GLU A 29 -7.29 4.66 0.84
N ASN A 30 -6.70 4.23 -0.27
CA ASN A 30 -5.39 3.59 -0.32
C ASN A 30 -4.44 4.38 -1.23
N GLU A 31 -3.20 4.55 -0.75
CA GLU A 31 -2.10 5.12 -1.55
C GLU A 31 -1.26 3.96 -2.11
N ILE A 32 -1.29 3.75 -3.42
CA ILE A 32 -0.60 2.66 -4.11
C ILE A 32 0.70 3.18 -4.71
N HIS A 33 1.81 2.55 -4.36
CA HIS A 33 3.11 2.80 -4.97
C HIS A 33 3.49 1.61 -5.87
N VAL A 34 3.49 1.83 -7.19
CA VAL A 34 4.02 0.86 -8.15
C VAL A 34 5.39 1.33 -8.61
N LEU A 35 6.42 0.51 -8.41
CA LEU A 35 7.81 0.89 -8.68
C LEU A 35 8.36 0.13 -9.89
N ASP A 36 9.01 0.85 -10.79
CA ASP A 36 9.61 0.29 -12.00
C ASP A 36 10.83 -0.60 -11.64
N PRO A 37 10.78 -1.92 -11.90
CA PRO A 37 11.86 -2.83 -11.53
C PRO A 37 13.15 -2.60 -12.33
N ALA A 38 13.12 -1.88 -13.46
CA ALA A 38 14.34 -1.46 -14.16
C ALA A 38 15.08 -0.33 -13.45
N ARG A 39 14.42 0.35 -12.51
CA ARG A 39 14.94 1.54 -11.80
C ARG A 39 15.09 1.35 -10.30
N PHE A 40 14.27 0.49 -9.71
CA PHE A 40 14.25 0.21 -8.28
C PHE A 40 14.49 -1.28 -8.05
N SER A 41 15.54 -1.59 -7.30
CA SER A 41 15.82 -2.95 -6.86
C SER A 41 14.82 -3.38 -5.79
N ARG A 42 14.74 -4.68 -5.53
CA ARG A 42 13.94 -5.21 -4.42
C ARG A 42 14.34 -4.62 -3.07
N ASP A 43 15.62 -4.34 -2.89
CA ASP A 43 16.15 -3.77 -1.64
C ASP A 43 15.71 -2.31 -1.48
N ASP A 44 15.72 -1.51 -2.56
CA ASP A 44 15.19 -0.13 -2.53
C ASP A 44 13.71 -0.08 -2.12
N ILE A 45 12.93 -1.05 -2.62
CA ILE A 45 11.51 -1.20 -2.26
C ILE A 45 11.39 -1.59 -0.78
N GLY A 46 12.21 -2.55 -0.33
CA GLY A 46 12.28 -2.98 1.07
C GLY A 46 12.61 -1.84 2.02
N ASP A 47 13.62 -1.03 1.70
CA ASP A 47 14.03 0.14 2.49
C ASP A 47 12.94 1.20 2.55
N SER A 48 12.26 1.45 1.42
CA SER A 48 11.11 2.35 1.35
C SER A 48 9.93 1.88 2.23
N ILE A 49 9.69 0.56 2.30
CA ILE A 49 8.70 -0.02 3.20
C ILE A 49 9.17 0.11 4.66
N ALA A 50 10.41 -0.26 4.96
CA ALA A 50 10.96 -0.20 6.31
C ALA A 50 10.87 1.22 6.91
N GLY A 51 11.16 2.25 6.12
CA GLY A 51 11.02 3.65 6.54
C GLY A 51 9.58 4.06 6.88
N ARG A 52 8.57 3.41 6.29
CA ARG A 52 7.14 3.66 6.58
C ARG A 52 6.65 2.89 7.80
N LEU A 53 7.20 1.71 8.04
CA LEU A 53 6.90 0.91 9.23
C LEU A 53 7.53 1.52 10.49
N ALA A 54 8.68 2.18 10.35
CA ALA A 54 9.38 2.82 11.45
C ALA A 54 8.63 4.04 12.02
N ALA A 55 8.96 4.38 13.27
CA ALA A 55 8.56 5.64 13.86
C ALA A 55 9.13 6.83 13.05
N PRO A 56 8.40 7.95 12.94
CA PRO A 56 7.13 8.25 13.60
C PRO A 56 5.89 7.76 12.84
N TYR A 57 6.06 7.21 11.63
CA TYR A 57 4.95 6.95 10.72
C TYR A 57 4.09 5.78 11.13
N ASN A 58 4.69 4.66 11.57
CA ASN A 58 3.99 3.45 12.05
C ASN A 58 2.86 3.02 11.12
N GLN A 59 3.08 3.08 9.81
CA GLN A 59 2.03 2.80 8.81
C GLN A 59 1.77 1.31 8.68
N THR A 60 0.54 0.95 8.31
CA THR A 60 0.20 -0.40 7.86
C THR A 60 0.33 -0.46 6.34
N ILE A 61 1.15 -1.41 5.87
CA ILE A 61 1.48 -1.57 4.47
C ILE A 61 0.98 -2.92 3.97
N VAL A 62 0.39 -2.98 2.78
CA VAL A 62 0.15 -4.22 2.04
C VAL A 62 1.11 -4.25 0.85
N ALA A 63 1.85 -5.33 0.66
CA ALA A 63 2.87 -5.39 -0.40
C ALA A 63 2.81 -6.70 -1.19
N ALA A 64 3.09 -6.62 -2.49
CA ALA A 64 3.35 -7.78 -3.34
C ALA A 64 4.32 -7.40 -4.46
N GLY A 65 5.27 -8.29 -4.76
CA GLY A 65 6.24 -8.08 -5.84
C GLY A 65 6.97 -6.74 -5.74
N ASN A 66 6.71 -5.86 -6.72
CA ASN A 66 7.34 -4.54 -6.90
C ASN A 66 6.42 -3.36 -6.53
N TRP A 67 5.36 -3.60 -5.76
CA TRP A 67 4.44 -2.55 -5.32
C TRP A 67 4.08 -2.70 -3.84
N TYR A 68 3.63 -1.60 -3.25
CA TYR A 68 3.05 -1.59 -1.92
C TYR A 68 1.95 -0.54 -1.79
N ILE A 69 1.06 -0.74 -0.84
CA ILE A 69 -0.09 0.10 -0.52
C ILE A 69 0.02 0.53 0.92
N ARG A 70 -0.10 1.83 1.18
CA ARG A 70 -0.38 2.31 2.53
C ARG A 70 -1.87 2.20 2.80
N VAL A 71 -2.23 1.35 3.75
CA VAL A 71 -3.62 1.18 4.20
C VAL A 71 -3.90 2.21 5.30
N ARG A 72 -4.80 3.16 5.05
CA ARG A 72 -5.14 4.21 6.02
C ARG A 72 -5.96 3.70 7.20
N TYR A 73 -6.68 2.60 7.02
CA TYR A 73 -7.52 1.96 8.02
C TYR A 73 -7.00 0.53 8.28
N PRO A 74 -6.08 0.33 9.25
CA PRO A 74 -5.36 -0.93 9.44
C PRO A 74 -6.23 -2.17 9.59
N ASP A 75 -7.44 -2.03 10.15
CA ASP A 75 -8.37 -3.15 10.36
C ASP A 75 -8.83 -3.80 9.04
N HIS A 76 -8.75 -3.07 7.92
CA HIS A 76 -9.06 -3.59 6.59
C HIS A 76 -7.84 -4.19 5.87
N ALA A 77 -6.63 -4.07 6.42
CA ALA A 77 -5.42 -4.55 5.75
C ALA A 77 -5.43 -6.06 5.42
N PRO A 78 -5.95 -6.97 6.29
CA PRO A 78 -6.05 -8.39 5.94
C PRO A 78 -6.93 -8.66 4.71
N GLY A 79 -8.11 -8.02 4.62
CA GLY A 79 -9.00 -8.19 3.47
C GLY A 79 -8.43 -7.60 2.18
N VAL A 80 -7.70 -6.47 2.29
CA VAL A 80 -6.98 -5.89 1.15
C VAL A 80 -5.86 -6.83 0.67
N ALA A 81 -5.12 -7.45 1.60
CA ALA A 81 -4.06 -8.39 1.25
C ALA A 81 -4.61 -9.66 0.59
N GLU A 82 -5.69 -10.23 1.11
CA GLU A 82 -6.37 -11.40 0.53
C GLU A 82 -6.87 -11.12 -0.90
N ALA A 83 -7.55 -9.98 -1.10
CA ALA A 83 -8.11 -9.63 -2.41
C ALA A 83 -7.05 -9.40 -3.50
N LEU A 84 -5.80 -9.12 -3.12
CA LEU A 84 -4.71 -8.76 -4.02
C LEU A 84 -3.58 -9.81 -4.06
N ASP A 85 -3.75 -10.95 -3.38
CA ASP A 85 -2.70 -11.96 -3.19
C ASP A 85 -1.37 -11.35 -2.69
N ALA A 86 -1.49 -10.58 -1.61
CA ALA A 86 -0.42 -9.76 -1.05
C ALA A 86 -0.18 -10.08 0.44
N VAL A 87 0.82 -9.44 1.04
CA VAL A 87 1.13 -9.59 2.48
C VAL A 87 0.93 -8.29 3.25
N VAL A 88 0.43 -8.38 4.49
CA VAL A 88 0.36 -7.26 5.44
C VAL A 88 1.68 -7.12 6.18
N LEU A 89 2.22 -5.91 6.22
CA LEU A 89 3.42 -5.50 6.93
C LEU A 89 3.07 -4.36 7.87
N GLY A 90 3.27 -4.57 9.18
CA GLY A 90 2.87 -3.62 10.22
C GLY A 90 1.38 -3.67 10.60
N GLY A 91 0.96 -2.81 11.54
CA GLY A 91 -0.36 -2.87 12.18
C GLY A 91 -0.42 -3.84 13.37
N ARG A 92 -1.42 -3.71 14.25
CA ARG A 92 -1.66 -4.70 15.31
C ARG A 92 -2.06 -6.00 14.63
N SER A 93 -1.11 -6.92 14.50
CA SER A 93 -1.39 -8.33 14.31
C SER A 93 -2.31 -8.77 15.46
N GLY A 94 -3.57 -9.01 15.15
CA GLY A 94 -4.45 -9.76 16.05
C GLY A 94 -3.83 -11.14 16.26
N SER A 95 -3.50 -11.39 17.53
CA SER A 95 -3.29 -12.66 18.24
C SER A 95 -2.92 -13.92 17.44
#